data_AF-A0A5E4GNT5-F1
#
_entry.id   AF-A0A5E4GNT5-F1
#
_cell.length_a   1.000
_cell.length_b   1.000
_cell.length_c   1.000
_cell.angle_alpha   90.00
_cell.angle_beta   90.00
_cell.angle_gamma   90.00
#
_symmetry.space_group_name_H-M   'P 1'
#
loop_
_entity.id
_entity.type
_entity.pdbx_description
1 polymer ?
#
loop_
_entity_poly.entity_id
_entity_poly.type
_entity_poly.pdbx_seq_one_letter_code
_entity_poly.pdbx_strand_id
1 'polypeptide(L)'
;SGRGMSTMPRVVKRKLQKLRPIVEYNKRGKGIGQAHSEMQSYIGVLARPRVPLVDMKWAQIPKDIKEQIWEAVDIAFVKWKDFKSTLTRHYILPYTNDRERLSQPPETYKFIEKAQWDAFVASRLSKDFESVHSQHAQIREKLEYNHRLSQKGYAGLEDQLEETMPGVEIDRSTLWKRARQDKHGNIPDPKVAEKAKLIDELQKQVSEGKVSLSGSNDVLTMALGPKHPGRVR
;
A
#
# COMPACT_ATOMS: atom_id res chain seq x y z
N SER A 1 -18.24 -16.18 -29.27
CA SER A 1 -18.93 -16.83 -28.13
C SER A 1 -18.22 -16.46 -26.84
N GLY A 2 -18.82 -15.63 -25.98
CA GLY A 2 -18.20 -15.27 -24.70
C GLY A 2 -18.18 -16.46 -23.75
N ARG A 3 -17.07 -16.67 -23.02
CA ARG A 3 -17.05 -17.63 -21.90
C ARG A 3 -18.01 -17.12 -20.82
N GLY A 4 -19.03 -17.90 -20.47
CA GLY A 4 -20.05 -17.53 -19.48
C GLY A 4 -19.50 -17.25 -18.07
N MET A 5 -20.39 -17.04 -17.10
CA MET A 5 -20.02 -16.73 -15.72
C MET A 5 -19.21 -17.87 -15.08
N SER A 6 -18.02 -17.57 -14.56
CA SER A 6 -17.19 -18.52 -13.80
C SER A 6 -17.56 -18.48 -12.32
N THR A 7 -17.71 -19.64 -11.69
CA THR A 7 -18.05 -19.77 -10.25
C THR A 7 -16.86 -20.14 -9.38
N MET A 8 -15.66 -20.33 -9.98
CA MET A 8 -14.43 -20.77 -9.30
C MET A 8 -14.66 -21.87 -8.23
N PRO A 9 -15.23 -23.03 -8.60
CA PRO A 9 -15.66 -24.06 -7.64
C PRO A 9 -14.52 -24.61 -6.77
N ARG A 10 -13.28 -24.58 -7.26
CA ARG A 10 -12.09 -24.94 -6.48
C ARG A 10 -11.87 -24.01 -5.28
N VAL A 11 -12.04 -22.70 -5.45
CA VAL A 11 -11.90 -21.72 -4.35
C VAL A 11 -13.06 -21.87 -3.36
N VAL A 12 -14.29 -22.07 -3.87
CA VAL A 12 -15.47 -22.31 -3.03
C VAL A 12 -15.34 -23.60 -2.21
N LYS A 13 -14.85 -24.69 -2.82
CA LYS A 13 -14.60 -25.96 -2.13
C LYS A 13 -13.55 -25.81 -1.03
N ARG A 14 -12.43 -25.11 -1.31
CA ARG A 14 -11.39 -24.84 -0.29
C ARG A 14 -11.94 -23.98 0.86
N LYS A 15 -12.76 -22.97 0.56
CA LYS A 15 -13.46 -22.15 1.56
C LYS A 15 -14.33 -23.00 2.49
N LEU A 16 -15.14 -23.91 1.94
CA LEU A 16 -15.97 -24.84 2.72
C LEU A 16 -15.13 -25.80 3.58
N GLN A 17 -13.99 -26.23 3.07
CA GLN A 17 -13.01 -27.04 3.79
C GLN A 17 -12.13 -26.23 4.76
N LYS A 18 -12.36 -24.92 4.91
CA LYS A 18 -11.57 -23.97 5.72
C LYS A 18 -10.08 -23.89 5.33
N LEU A 19 -9.72 -24.37 4.15
CA LEU A 19 -8.37 -24.27 3.60
C LEU A 19 -8.21 -22.90 2.94
N ARG A 20 -7.37 -22.04 3.52
CA ARG A 20 -7.13 -20.68 3.03
C ARG A 20 -5.72 -20.58 2.46
N PRO A 21 -5.56 -20.50 1.13
CA PRO A 21 -4.25 -20.29 0.52
C PRO A 21 -3.65 -18.98 1.02
N ILE A 22 -2.36 -19.02 1.37
CA ILE A 22 -1.61 -17.83 1.74
C ILE A 22 -1.25 -17.07 0.46
N VAL A 23 -1.59 -15.79 0.42
CA VAL A 23 -1.21 -14.91 -0.69
C VAL A 23 0.20 -14.43 -0.42
N GLU A 24 1.13 -14.83 -1.29
CA GLU A 24 2.53 -14.41 -1.23
C GLU A 24 2.69 -12.99 -1.77
N TYR A 25 3.66 -12.26 -1.23
CA TYR A 25 3.97 -10.90 -1.64
C TYR A 25 5.46 -10.76 -1.86
N ASN A 26 5.87 -10.06 -2.91
CA ASN A 26 7.27 -9.72 -3.14
C ASN A 26 7.75 -8.64 -2.14
N LYS A 27 9.05 -8.33 -2.15
CA LYS A 27 9.68 -7.32 -1.28
C LYS A 27 9.05 -5.91 -1.42
N ARG A 28 8.36 -5.63 -2.53
CA ARG A 28 7.65 -4.36 -2.81
C ARG A 28 6.17 -4.38 -2.40
N GLY A 29 5.68 -5.48 -1.81
CA GLY A 29 4.28 -5.61 -1.39
C GLY A 29 3.30 -5.90 -2.53
N LYS A 30 3.78 -6.32 -3.71
CA LYS A 30 2.93 -6.79 -4.81
C LYS A 30 2.65 -8.29 -4.61
N GLY A 31 1.38 -8.68 -4.69
CA GLY A 31 1.01 -10.08 -4.58
C GLY A 31 1.55 -10.89 -5.75
N ILE A 32 2.09 -12.08 -5.47
CA ILE A 32 2.71 -12.98 -6.43
C ILE A 32 2.19 -14.41 -6.23
N GLY A 33 2.39 -15.25 -7.24
CA GLY A 33 2.05 -16.68 -7.18
C GLY A 33 0.57 -17.00 -7.47
N GLN A 34 0.29 -18.30 -7.50
CA GLN A 34 -1.02 -18.84 -7.90
C GLN A 34 -2.16 -18.37 -6.98
N ALA A 35 -1.92 -18.29 -5.67
CA ALA A 35 -2.90 -17.83 -4.70
C ALA A 35 -3.32 -16.37 -4.94
N HIS A 36 -2.39 -15.50 -5.36
CA HIS A 36 -2.71 -14.12 -5.71
C HIS A 36 -3.57 -14.03 -6.98
N SER A 37 -3.21 -14.76 -8.03
CA SER A 37 -3.98 -14.80 -9.28
C SER A 37 -5.39 -15.36 -9.08
N GLU A 38 -5.54 -16.39 -8.25
CA GLU A 38 -6.84 -16.94 -7.87
C GLU A 38 -7.65 -15.95 -7.01
N MET A 39 -7.00 -15.21 -6.10
CA MET A 39 -7.67 -14.16 -5.32
C MET A 39 -8.21 -13.04 -6.22
N GLN A 40 -7.42 -12.55 -7.18
CA GLN A 40 -7.85 -11.53 -8.16
C GLN A 40 -9.06 -12.02 -8.98
N SER A 41 -9.00 -13.27 -9.43
CA SER A 41 -10.10 -13.89 -10.17
C SER A 41 -11.36 -14.01 -9.30
N TYR A 42 -11.20 -14.38 -8.02
CA TYR A 42 -12.31 -14.53 -7.07
C TYR A 42 -12.97 -13.19 -6.74
N ILE A 43 -12.19 -12.12 -6.59
CA ILE A 43 -12.73 -10.75 -6.47
C ILE A 43 -13.63 -10.43 -7.66
N GLY A 44 -13.19 -10.74 -8.88
CA GLY A 44 -13.99 -10.54 -10.09
C GLY A 44 -15.32 -11.32 -10.09
N VAL A 45 -15.30 -12.58 -9.61
CA VAL A 45 -16.52 -13.40 -9.46
C VAL A 45 -17.46 -12.81 -8.41
N LEU A 46 -16.93 -12.28 -7.31
CA LEU A 46 -17.75 -11.68 -6.24
C LEU A 46 -18.35 -10.34 -6.64
N ALA A 47 -17.60 -9.54 -7.40
CA ALA A 47 -17.99 -8.19 -7.81
C ALA A 47 -19.08 -8.20 -8.89
N ARG A 48 -18.97 -9.05 -9.93
CA ARG A 48 -19.90 -9.09 -11.07
C ARG A 48 -21.40 -9.17 -10.69
N PRO A 49 -21.84 -10.01 -9.72
CA PRO A 49 -23.24 -10.08 -9.33
C PRO A 49 -23.64 -9.06 -8.26
N ARG A 50 -22.69 -8.48 -7.52
CA ARG A 50 -22.96 -7.61 -6.37
C ARG A 50 -22.87 -6.12 -6.70
N VAL A 51 -22.05 -5.76 -7.68
CA VAL A 51 -21.87 -4.38 -8.11
C VAL A 51 -23.00 -4.01 -9.07
N PRO A 52 -23.83 -3.00 -8.76
CA PRO A 52 -24.85 -2.53 -9.67
C PRO A 52 -24.25 -2.10 -11.01
N LEU A 53 -24.86 -2.51 -12.12
CA LEU A 53 -24.41 -2.13 -13.47
C LEU A 53 -24.55 -0.62 -13.74
N VAL A 54 -25.40 0.06 -12.98
CA VAL A 54 -25.75 1.47 -13.14
C VAL A 54 -24.67 2.40 -12.59
N ASP A 55 -23.86 1.93 -11.64
CA ASP A 55 -22.77 2.70 -11.04
C ASP A 55 -21.56 2.73 -11.97
N MET A 56 -21.25 3.90 -12.52
CA MET A 56 -20.16 4.03 -13.51
C MET A 56 -18.76 3.99 -12.89
N LYS A 57 -18.62 4.22 -11.58
CA LYS A 57 -17.31 4.33 -10.90
C LYS A 57 -17.32 3.59 -9.57
N TRP A 58 -16.27 2.84 -9.29
CA TRP A 58 -16.08 2.11 -8.02
C TRP A 58 -16.26 2.98 -6.77
N ALA A 59 -15.97 4.28 -6.86
CA ALA A 59 -16.17 5.23 -5.77
C ALA A 59 -17.64 5.40 -5.34
N GLN A 60 -18.58 5.29 -6.29
CA GLN A 60 -20.02 5.48 -6.07
C GLN A 60 -20.71 4.25 -5.49
N ILE A 61 -20.09 3.07 -5.60
CA ILE A 61 -20.64 1.83 -5.06
C ILE A 61 -20.79 1.96 -3.54
N PRO A 62 -21.97 1.61 -2.99
CA PRO A 62 -22.22 1.55 -1.55
C PRO A 62 -21.14 0.80 -0.77
N LYS A 63 -20.81 1.29 0.43
CA LYS A 63 -19.68 0.80 1.24
C LYS A 63 -19.92 -0.63 1.74
N ASP A 64 -21.17 -0.96 2.08
CA ASP A 64 -21.65 -2.29 2.47
C ASP A 64 -21.34 -3.34 1.40
N ILE A 65 -21.54 -3.04 0.11
CA ILE A 65 -21.23 -3.97 -0.99
C ILE A 65 -19.73 -4.24 -1.07
N LYS A 66 -18.90 -3.20 -0.85
CA LYS A 66 -17.43 -3.34 -0.83
C LYS A 66 -16.99 -4.19 0.36
N GLU A 67 -17.57 -3.94 1.54
CA GLU A 67 -17.27 -4.68 2.76
C GLU A 67 -17.64 -6.17 2.60
N GLN A 68 -18.81 -6.50 2.05
CA GLN A 68 -19.20 -7.88 1.77
C GLN A 68 -18.24 -8.62 0.81
N ILE A 69 -17.75 -7.92 -0.23
CA ILE A 69 -16.75 -8.49 -1.15
C ILE A 69 -15.44 -8.75 -0.41
N TRP A 70 -14.98 -7.80 0.42
CA TRP A 70 -13.74 -7.95 1.18
C TRP A 70 -13.82 -9.03 2.26
N GLU A 71 -14.92 -9.11 3.00
CA GLU A 71 -15.17 -10.20 3.97
C GLU A 71 -15.10 -11.56 3.30
N ALA A 72 -15.72 -11.72 2.12
CA ALA A 72 -15.68 -12.97 1.38
C ALA A 72 -14.25 -13.34 0.91
N VAL A 73 -13.42 -12.34 0.57
CA VAL A 73 -12.01 -12.53 0.20
C VAL A 73 -11.17 -12.91 1.42
N ASP A 74 -11.33 -12.24 2.56
CA ASP A 74 -10.59 -12.51 3.80
C ASP A 74 -10.95 -13.87 4.42
N ILE A 75 -12.17 -14.37 4.17
CA ILE A 75 -12.56 -15.74 4.52
C ILE A 75 -11.88 -16.76 3.60
N ALA A 76 -11.61 -16.41 2.33
CA ALA A 76 -11.07 -17.32 1.32
C ALA A 76 -9.53 -17.33 1.23
N PHE A 77 -8.87 -16.21 1.57
CA PHE A 77 -7.43 -16.02 1.39
C PHE A 77 -6.80 -15.37 2.63
N VAL A 78 -5.52 -15.69 2.89
CA VAL A 78 -4.75 -15.03 3.96
C VAL A 78 -3.80 -14.01 3.33
N LYS A 79 -4.07 -12.71 3.56
CA LYS A 79 -3.14 -11.63 3.22
C LYS A 79 -2.09 -11.50 4.33
N TRP A 80 -0.95 -12.15 4.15
CA TRP A 80 0.03 -12.37 5.22
C TRP A 80 0.57 -11.08 5.85
N LYS A 81 0.74 -10.01 5.07
CA LYS A 81 1.25 -8.71 5.56
C LYS A 81 0.23 -7.99 6.44
N ASP A 82 -1.02 -7.91 5.98
CA ASP A 82 -2.12 -7.28 6.73
C ASP A 82 -2.46 -8.10 7.97
N PHE A 83 -2.47 -9.43 7.84
CA PHE A 83 -2.66 -10.35 8.95
C PHE A 83 -1.61 -10.16 10.06
N LYS A 84 -0.32 -10.15 9.70
CA LYS A 84 0.77 -9.86 10.66
C LYS A 84 0.64 -8.47 11.28
N SER A 85 0.21 -7.47 10.51
CA SER A 85 -0.03 -6.10 11.00
C SER A 85 -1.15 -6.07 12.04
N THR A 86 -2.29 -6.72 11.75
CA THR A 86 -3.43 -6.83 12.66
C THR A 86 -3.05 -7.55 13.95
N LEU A 87 -2.34 -8.69 13.87
CA LEU A 87 -1.83 -9.41 15.03
C LEU A 87 -0.94 -8.52 15.89
N THR A 88 -0.01 -7.79 15.26
CA THR A 88 0.90 -6.90 15.98
C THR A 88 0.13 -5.76 16.66
N ARG A 89 -0.79 -5.10 15.95
CA ARG A 89 -1.50 -3.91 16.45
C ARG A 89 -2.54 -4.21 17.53
N HIS A 90 -3.28 -5.31 17.39
CA HIS A 90 -4.43 -5.60 18.25
C HIS A 90 -4.14 -6.62 19.34
N TYR A 91 -3.15 -7.48 19.15
CA TYR A 91 -2.92 -8.63 20.02
C TYR A 91 -1.51 -8.66 20.62
N ILE A 92 -0.57 -7.82 20.17
CA ILE A 92 0.79 -7.75 20.74
C ILE A 92 1.04 -6.40 21.40
N LEU A 93 0.99 -5.31 20.64
CA LEU A 93 1.31 -3.96 21.14
C LEU A 93 0.48 -3.51 22.37
N PRO A 94 -0.82 -3.83 22.49
CA PRO A 94 -1.60 -3.46 23.67
C PRO A 94 -1.22 -4.23 24.95
N TYR A 95 -0.54 -5.37 24.82
CA TYR A 95 -0.25 -6.30 25.91
C TYR A 95 1.25 -6.55 26.08
N THR A 96 2.10 -5.63 25.64
CA THR A 96 3.57 -5.74 25.73
C THR A 96 4.07 -5.99 27.15
N ASN A 97 3.35 -5.50 28.17
CA ASN A 97 3.66 -5.69 29.58
C ASN A 97 2.99 -6.93 30.20
N ASP A 98 1.96 -7.49 29.56
CA ASP A 98 1.15 -8.61 30.08
C ASP A 98 1.56 -9.92 29.39
N ARG A 99 2.62 -10.56 29.89
CA ARG A 99 3.13 -11.82 29.33
C ARG A 99 2.10 -12.96 29.35
N GLU A 100 1.16 -12.95 30.28
CA GLU A 100 0.09 -13.95 30.36
C GLU A 100 -0.86 -13.86 29.17
N ARG A 101 -1.22 -12.64 28.74
CA ARG A 101 -2.08 -12.40 27.58
C ARG A 101 -1.41 -12.70 26.25
N LEU A 102 -0.07 -12.67 26.22
CA LEU A 102 0.74 -13.04 25.06
C LEU A 102 1.11 -14.53 25.02
N SER A 103 0.87 -15.28 26.09
CA SER A 103 1.24 -16.69 26.21
C SER A 103 0.47 -17.61 25.26
N GLN A 104 -0.72 -17.18 24.84
CA GLN A 104 -1.55 -17.92 23.89
C GLN A 104 -1.88 -17.10 22.66
N PRO A 105 -1.95 -17.73 21.48
CA PRO A 105 -2.45 -17.07 20.28
C PRO A 105 -3.91 -16.65 20.49
N PRO A 106 -4.37 -15.59 19.80
CA PRO A 106 -5.76 -15.15 19.92
C PRO A 106 -6.73 -16.27 19.56
N GLU A 107 -7.79 -16.45 20.36
CA GLU A 107 -8.81 -17.49 20.13
C GLU A 107 -9.49 -17.37 18.76
N THR A 108 -9.54 -16.16 18.20
CA THR A 108 -10.03 -15.89 16.85
C THR A 108 -9.23 -16.64 15.77
N TYR A 109 -7.96 -16.96 16.04
CA TYR A 109 -7.01 -17.54 15.10
C TYR A 109 -6.45 -18.88 15.60
N LYS A 110 -7.34 -19.86 15.85
CA LYS A 110 -7.01 -21.21 16.35
C LYS A 110 -6.03 -22.03 15.51
N PHE A 111 -5.74 -21.60 14.29
CA PHE A 111 -4.78 -22.25 13.39
C PHE A 111 -3.32 -21.82 13.64
N ILE A 112 -3.08 -20.82 14.49
CA ILE A 112 -1.73 -20.42 14.85
C ILE A 112 -1.22 -21.38 15.93
N GLU A 113 -0.18 -22.13 15.59
CA GLU A 113 0.50 -22.97 16.58
C GLU A 113 1.18 -22.12 17.65
N LYS A 114 1.16 -22.61 18.90
CA LYS A 114 1.76 -21.88 20.03
C LYS A 114 3.23 -21.57 19.80
N ALA A 115 4.01 -22.53 19.28
CA ALA A 115 5.43 -22.30 18.98
C ALA A 115 5.65 -21.19 17.93
N GLN A 116 4.79 -21.13 16.91
CA GLN A 116 4.84 -20.08 15.90
C GLN A 116 4.41 -18.72 16.46
N TRP A 117 3.42 -18.70 17.34
CA TRP A 117 2.97 -17.50 18.05
C TRP A 117 4.08 -16.95 18.96
N ASP A 118 4.68 -17.80 19.78
CA ASP A 118 5.74 -17.42 20.72
C ASP A 118 6.95 -16.83 19.96
N ALA A 119 7.37 -17.48 18.87
CA ALA A 119 8.43 -16.97 18.00
C ALA A 119 8.05 -15.62 17.35
N PHE A 120 6.79 -15.45 16.96
CA PHE A 120 6.29 -14.21 16.39
C PHE A 120 6.25 -13.08 17.41
N VAL A 121 5.75 -13.32 18.62
CA VAL A 121 5.76 -12.36 19.73
C VAL A 121 7.19 -11.95 20.05
N ALA A 122 8.11 -12.90 20.19
CA ALA A 122 9.53 -12.61 20.43
C ALA A 122 10.13 -11.73 19.30
N SER A 123 9.77 -11.99 18.04
CA SER A 123 10.21 -11.15 16.91
C SER A 123 9.67 -9.72 16.99
N ARG A 124 8.43 -9.53 17.46
CA ARG A 124 7.77 -8.23 17.58
C ARG A 124 8.15 -7.44 18.83
N LEU A 125 8.64 -8.12 19.87
CA LEU A 125 9.21 -7.51 21.08
C LEU A 125 10.73 -7.31 20.97
N SER A 126 11.34 -7.65 19.82
CA SER A 126 12.77 -7.44 19.61
C SER A 126 13.08 -5.94 19.49
N LYS A 127 14.24 -5.53 20.02
CA LYS A 127 14.73 -4.15 19.92
C LYS A 127 14.88 -3.69 18.47
N ASP A 128 15.27 -4.60 17.57
CA ASP A 128 15.39 -4.32 16.14
C ASP A 128 14.05 -3.97 15.53
N PHE A 129 13.00 -4.73 15.86
CA PHE A 129 11.65 -4.43 15.38
C PHE A 129 11.12 -3.13 15.98
N GLU A 130 11.29 -2.91 17.29
CA GLU A 130 10.86 -1.67 17.96
C GLU A 130 11.52 -0.43 17.35
N SER A 131 12.83 -0.50 17.08
CA SER A 131 13.57 0.59 16.45
C SER A 131 13.05 0.88 15.05
N VAL A 132 12.91 -0.14 14.20
CA VAL A 132 12.38 0.01 12.84
C VAL A 132 10.92 0.50 12.86
N HIS A 133 10.10 -0.03 13.77
CA HIS A 133 8.70 0.35 13.92
C HIS A 133 8.57 1.81 14.35
N SER A 134 9.33 2.23 15.37
CA SER A 134 9.36 3.62 15.87
C SER A 134 9.87 4.58 14.80
N GLN A 135 10.96 4.23 14.09
CA GLN A 135 11.44 5.03 12.95
C GLN A 135 10.37 5.20 11.88
N HIS A 136 9.67 4.12 11.50
CA HIS A 136 8.59 4.22 10.51
C HIS A 136 7.38 5.01 11.02
N ALA A 137 7.03 4.90 12.30
CA ALA A 137 5.98 5.70 12.93
C ALA A 137 6.34 7.19 12.90
N GLN A 138 7.55 7.56 13.30
CA GLN A 138 8.05 8.94 13.25
C GLN A 138 8.12 9.48 11.82
N ILE A 139 8.56 8.66 10.85
CA ILE A 139 8.56 9.04 9.42
C ILE A 139 7.14 9.33 8.95
N ARG A 140 6.16 8.50 9.34
CA ARG A 140 4.75 8.68 8.96
C ARG A 140 4.14 9.91 9.61
N GLU A 141 4.42 10.16 10.89
CA GLU A 141 3.98 11.35 11.63
C GLU A 141 4.51 12.63 10.99
N LYS A 142 5.78 12.63 10.56
CA LYS A 142 6.42 13.76 9.87
C LYS A 142 6.06 13.87 8.39
N LEU A 143 5.18 13.02 7.86
CA LEU A 143 4.81 13.06 6.44
C LEU A 143 3.73 14.13 6.21
N GLU A 144 4.19 15.35 5.92
CA GLU A 144 3.31 16.50 5.68
C GLU A 144 2.60 16.43 4.31
N TYR A 145 3.30 15.98 3.26
CA TYR A 145 2.80 16.06 1.89
C TYR A 145 2.35 14.69 1.36
N ASN A 146 1.11 14.29 1.63
CA ASN A 146 0.55 13.01 1.13
C ASN A 146 0.37 13.03 -0.41
N HIS A 147 0.65 11.91 -1.07
CA HIS A 147 0.42 11.75 -2.52
C HIS A 147 -1.03 11.30 -2.83
N ARG A 148 -1.46 11.51 -4.07
CA ARG A 148 -2.82 11.19 -4.58
C ARG A 148 -2.85 9.98 -5.52
N LEU A 149 -1.76 9.23 -5.61
CA LEU A 149 -1.58 8.10 -6.54
C LEU A 149 -2.43 6.85 -6.26
N SER A 150 -3.31 6.88 -5.24
CA SER A 150 -4.22 5.78 -4.90
C SER A 150 -3.49 4.42 -4.90
N GLN A 151 -4.10 3.38 -5.46
CA GLN A 151 -3.56 2.02 -5.55
C GLN A 151 -2.40 1.87 -6.54
N LYS A 152 -2.21 2.82 -7.46
CA LYS A 152 -1.13 2.74 -8.48
C LYS A 152 0.25 3.00 -7.87
N GLY A 153 0.32 3.88 -6.86
CA GLY A 153 1.58 4.29 -6.25
C GLY A 153 2.52 4.96 -7.26
N TYR A 154 3.77 5.17 -6.87
CA TYR A 154 4.77 5.82 -7.73
C TYR A 154 5.23 4.94 -8.89
N ALA A 155 5.33 3.62 -8.69
CA ALA A 155 5.66 2.68 -9.75
C ALA A 155 4.66 2.78 -10.93
N GLY A 156 3.36 2.81 -10.64
CA GLY A 156 2.35 2.96 -11.69
C GLY A 156 2.28 4.37 -12.29
N LEU A 157 2.86 5.37 -11.62
CA LEU A 157 3.02 6.71 -12.20
C LEU A 157 4.21 6.73 -13.17
N GLU A 158 5.34 6.12 -12.81
CA GLU A 158 6.51 5.98 -13.68
C GLU A 158 6.14 5.26 -14.98
N ASP A 159 5.43 4.13 -14.91
CA ASP A 159 4.98 3.39 -16.10
C ASP A 159 4.13 4.27 -17.05
N GLN A 160 3.20 5.08 -16.51
CA GLN A 160 2.39 6.01 -17.32
C GLN A 160 3.21 7.13 -17.96
N LEU A 161 4.26 7.56 -17.28
CA LEU A 161 5.12 8.61 -17.77
C LEU A 161 6.06 8.10 -18.85
N GLU A 162 6.54 6.86 -18.73
CA GLU A 162 7.32 6.18 -19.76
C GLU A 162 6.48 5.93 -21.02
N GLU A 163 5.20 5.57 -20.88
CA GLU A 163 4.27 5.43 -22.02
C GLU A 163 4.03 6.76 -22.75
N THR A 164 3.99 7.89 -22.04
CA THR A 164 3.72 9.20 -22.63
C THR A 164 4.98 9.93 -23.11
N MET A 165 6.13 9.64 -22.52
CA MET A 165 7.42 10.26 -22.80
C MET A 165 8.54 9.20 -22.76
N PRO A 166 8.62 8.31 -23.77
CA PRO A 166 9.58 7.22 -23.77
C PRO A 166 11.02 7.75 -23.82
N GLY A 167 11.89 7.21 -22.96
CA GLY A 167 13.32 7.52 -22.92
C GLY A 167 13.71 8.82 -22.21
N VAL A 168 12.76 9.55 -21.64
CA VAL A 168 13.06 10.74 -20.83
C VAL A 168 13.34 10.32 -19.39
N GLU A 169 14.52 10.67 -18.86
CA GLU A 169 14.84 10.47 -17.46
C GLU A 169 13.93 11.37 -16.60
N ILE A 170 12.97 10.77 -15.91
CA ILE A 170 11.99 11.49 -15.11
C ILE A 170 12.65 11.93 -13.82
N ASP A 171 12.92 13.22 -13.71
CA ASP A 171 13.43 13.77 -12.46
C ASP A 171 12.48 13.50 -11.28
N ARG A 172 13.07 13.20 -10.14
CA ARG A 172 12.36 12.83 -8.90
C ARG A 172 11.44 13.95 -8.42
N SER A 173 11.80 15.22 -8.65
CA SER A 173 10.95 16.35 -8.30
C SER A 173 9.70 16.45 -9.19
N THR A 174 9.84 16.12 -10.48
CA THR A 174 8.73 15.98 -11.42
C THR A 174 7.77 14.87 -11.00
N LEU A 175 8.31 13.73 -10.58
CA LEU A 175 7.52 12.60 -10.09
C LEU A 175 6.76 12.97 -8.81
N TRP A 176 7.41 13.67 -7.87
CA TRP A 176 6.78 14.16 -6.65
C TRP A 176 5.63 15.13 -6.92
N LYS A 177 5.79 16.05 -7.89
CA LYS A 177 4.75 16.99 -8.31
C LYS A 177 3.56 16.27 -8.94
N ARG A 178 3.79 15.43 -9.95
CA ARG A 178 2.72 14.66 -10.64
C ARG A 178 1.94 13.77 -9.68
N ALA A 179 2.61 13.21 -8.68
CA ALA A 179 1.96 12.41 -7.64
C ALA A 179 0.93 13.17 -6.80
N ARG A 180 0.93 14.50 -6.83
CA ARG A 180 0.07 15.38 -6.02
C ARG A 180 -0.89 16.23 -6.86
N GLN A 181 -0.83 16.07 -8.17
CA GLN A 181 -1.79 16.69 -9.09
C GLN A 181 -3.12 15.93 -9.09
N ASP A 182 -4.20 16.64 -9.37
CA ASP A 182 -5.49 16.07 -9.71
C ASP A 182 -5.56 15.73 -11.22
N LYS A 183 -6.73 15.27 -11.67
CA LYS A 183 -6.95 14.90 -13.08
C LYS A 183 -6.85 16.09 -14.05
N HIS A 184 -6.90 17.32 -13.54
CA HIS A 184 -6.80 18.56 -14.29
C HIS A 184 -5.41 19.18 -14.18
N GLY A 185 -4.46 18.53 -13.49
CA GLY A 185 -3.10 19.04 -13.28
C GLY A 185 -2.96 20.00 -12.09
N ASN A 186 -4.02 20.25 -11.33
CA ASN A 186 -4.00 21.18 -10.20
C ASN A 186 -3.54 20.47 -8.92
N ILE A 187 -2.91 21.23 -8.01
CA ILE A 187 -2.54 20.75 -6.68
C ILE A 187 -3.50 21.42 -5.68
N PRO A 188 -4.48 20.70 -5.12
CA PRO A 188 -5.53 21.34 -4.32
C PRO A 188 -5.08 21.81 -2.93
N ASP A 189 -3.99 21.24 -2.40
CA ASP A 189 -3.44 21.63 -1.11
C ASP A 189 -2.51 22.85 -1.30
N PRO A 190 -2.83 24.02 -0.71
CA PRO A 190 -2.04 25.24 -0.89
C PRO A 190 -0.58 25.09 -0.45
N LYS A 191 -0.32 24.36 0.64
CA LYS A 191 1.05 24.14 1.15
C LYS A 191 1.87 23.32 0.17
N VAL A 192 1.25 22.31 -0.44
CA VAL A 192 1.88 21.49 -1.48
C VAL A 192 2.08 22.29 -2.76
N ALA A 193 1.14 23.17 -3.10
CA ALA A 193 1.23 24.03 -4.27
C ALA A 193 2.40 25.03 -4.17
N GLU A 194 2.64 25.62 -3.00
CA GLU A 194 3.82 26.47 -2.75
C GLU A 194 5.13 25.70 -2.96
N LYS A 195 5.21 24.48 -2.44
CA LYS A 195 6.38 23.60 -2.67
C LYS A 195 6.55 23.22 -4.13
N ALA A 196 5.46 22.98 -4.85
CA ALA A 196 5.51 22.68 -6.28
C ALA A 196 5.99 23.88 -7.12
N LYS A 197 5.64 25.11 -6.74
CA LYS A 197 6.16 26.34 -7.36
C LYS A 197 7.66 26.52 -7.09
N LEU A 198 8.09 26.27 -5.84
CA LEU A 198 9.51 26.32 -5.48
C LEU A 198 10.33 25.28 -6.26
N ILE A 199 9.78 24.09 -6.51
CA ILE A 199 10.39 23.08 -7.38
C ILE A 199 10.56 23.63 -8.81
N ASP A 200 9.55 24.30 -9.38
CA ASP A 200 9.66 24.88 -10.73
C ASP A 200 10.73 25.96 -10.81
N GLU A 201 10.81 26.84 -9.81
CA GLU A 201 11.83 27.88 -9.73
C GLU A 201 13.24 27.28 -9.64
N LEU A 202 13.42 26.24 -8.83
CA LEU A 202 14.70 25.54 -8.70
C LEU A 202 15.08 24.78 -9.97
N GLN A 203 14.13 24.10 -10.62
CA GLN A 203 14.36 23.45 -11.92
C GLN A 203 14.80 24.48 -12.96
N LYS A 204 14.16 25.65 -12.99
CA LYS A 204 14.55 26.75 -13.87
C LYS A 204 15.97 27.24 -13.57
N GLN A 205 16.32 27.47 -12.31
CA GLN A 205 17.68 27.89 -11.92
C GLN A 205 18.75 26.84 -12.26
N VAL A 206 18.44 25.55 -12.16
CA VAL A 206 19.34 24.46 -12.60
C VAL A 206 19.51 24.49 -14.11
N SER A 207 18.42 24.66 -14.88
CA SER A 207 18.50 24.76 -16.34
C SER A 207 19.29 26.00 -16.82
N GLU A 208 19.26 27.08 -16.03
CA GLU A 208 20.04 28.31 -16.26
C GLU A 208 21.49 28.20 -15.74
N GLY A 209 21.89 27.07 -15.15
CA GLY A 209 23.24 26.85 -14.60
C GLY A 209 23.57 27.65 -13.33
N LYS A 210 22.57 28.28 -12.68
CA LYS A 210 22.74 29.09 -11.47
C LYS A 210 22.89 28.25 -10.19
N VAL A 211 22.40 27.02 -10.23
CA VAL A 211 22.42 26.08 -9.09
C VAL A 211 23.05 24.77 -9.55
N SER A 212 24.10 24.34 -8.86
CA SER A 212 24.70 23.02 -9.08
C SER A 212 24.07 22.00 -8.13
N LEU A 213 23.70 20.85 -8.69
CA LEU A 213 23.19 19.71 -7.92
C LEU A 213 24.38 18.83 -7.52
N SER A 214 24.43 18.38 -6.27
CA SER A 214 25.48 17.48 -5.79
C SER A 214 24.93 16.38 -4.88
N GLY A 215 25.23 15.13 -5.22
CA GLY A 215 24.89 13.96 -4.43
C GLY A 215 23.43 13.93 -3.97
N SER A 216 23.22 14.06 -2.66
CA SER A 216 21.90 14.00 -2.01
C SER A 216 21.09 15.32 -2.07
N ASN A 217 21.68 16.42 -2.53
CA ASN A 217 21.02 17.71 -2.69
C ASN A 217 20.42 17.82 -4.11
N ASP A 218 19.38 17.02 -4.36
CA ASP A 218 18.54 17.15 -5.54
C ASP A 218 17.53 18.31 -5.38
N VAL A 219 16.91 18.74 -6.49
CA VAL A 219 15.92 19.82 -6.52
C VAL A 219 14.81 19.60 -5.50
N LEU A 220 14.36 18.35 -5.34
CA LEU A 220 13.31 17.99 -4.40
C LEU A 220 13.74 18.18 -2.95
N THR A 221 14.96 17.79 -2.61
CA THR A 221 15.53 17.94 -1.27
C THR A 221 15.77 19.41 -0.93
N MET A 222 16.16 20.24 -1.90
CA MET A 222 16.27 21.69 -1.72
C MET A 222 14.89 22.33 -1.48
N ALA A 223 13.85 21.92 -2.22
CA ALA A 223 12.52 22.50 -2.09
C ALA A 223 11.81 22.12 -0.78
N LEU A 224 11.93 20.87 -0.37
CA LEU A 224 11.25 20.33 0.82
C LEU A 224 12.08 20.47 2.11
N GLY A 225 13.38 20.68 1.96
CA GLY A 225 14.35 20.81 3.05
C GLY A 225 14.84 19.46 3.58
N PRO A 226 15.96 19.45 4.32
CA PRO A 226 16.63 18.24 4.80
C PRO A 226 15.79 17.41 5.79
N LYS A 227 14.77 18.02 6.42
CA LYS A 227 13.83 17.33 7.33
C LYS A 227 12.78 16.50 6.59
N HIS A 228 12.48 16.83 5.33
CA HIS A 228 11.46 16.15 4.52
C HIS A 228 12.01 15.89 3.12
N PRO A 229 13.01 15.00 2.94
CA PRO A 229 13.68 14.81 1.66
C PRO A 229 12.77 14.23 0.56
N GLY A 230 11.44 14.15 0.78
CA GLY A 230 10.47 13.78 -0.24
C GLY A 230 10.69 12.37 -0.73
N ARG A 231 10.86 11.39 0.17
CA ARG A 231 11.14 10.01 -0.24
C ARG A 231 9.99 9.50 -1.12
N VAL A 232 10.32 9.31 -2.39
CA VAL A 232 9.44 8.71 -3.38
C VAL A 232 9.67 7.20 -3.27
N ARG A 233 8.64 6.44 -2.87
CA ARG A 233 8.72 4.99 -2.62
C ARG A 233 7.73 4.23 -3.49
#